data_AF-A0A537FTT1-F1
#
_entry.id   AF-A0A537FTT1-F1
#
_cell.length_a   1.000
_cell.length_b   1.000
_cell.length_c   1.000
_cell.angle_alpha   90.00
_cell.angle_beta   90.00
_cell.angle_gamma   90.00
#
_symmetry.space_group_name_H-M   'P 1'
#
loop_
_entity.id
_entity.type
_entity.pdbx_description
1 polymer ?
#
loop_
_entity_poly.entity_id
_entity_poly.type
_entity_poly.pdbx_seq_one_letter_code
_entity_poly.pdbx_strand_id
1 'polypeptide(L)'
;MKPSKLDRLGLRSRLDFVLHLPLRYEDWTALTAPDSAPPGKAVLVEAKVERAEVAYRPRRQLIVHADGVVLRFFNFYGSQLKQFQRAAE
;
A
#
# COMPACT_ATOMS: atom_id res chain seq x y z
N MET A 1 7.27 -1.66 -34.88
CA MET A 1 6.33 -1.26 -33.80
C MET A 1 6.87 -1.79 -32.49
N LYS A 2 7.02 -0.97 -31.44
CA LYS A 2 7.49 -1.47 -30.13
C LYS A 2 6.40 -2.35 -29.52
N PRO A 3 6.74 -3.53 -28.97
CA PRO A 3 5.75 -4.35 -28.29
C PRO A 3 5.16 -3.59 -27.10
N SER A 4 3.85 -3.73 -26.92
CA SER A 4 3.13 -3.12 -25.79
C SER A 4 3.58 -3.79 -24.48
N LYS A 5 3.41 -3.11 -23.35
CA LYS A 5 3.72 -3.69 -22.02
C LYS A 5 2.95 -4.99 -21.76
N LEU A 6 1.79 -5.16 -22.40
CA LEU A 6 0.88 -6.28 -22.20
C LEU A 6 1.16 -7.46 -23.14
N ASP A 7 2.01 -7.28 -24.15
CA ASP A 7 2.36 -8.35 -25.10
C ASP A 7 3.03 -9.54 -24.39
N ARG A 8 3.78 -9.26 -23.31
CA ARG A 8 4.39 -10.29 -22.44
C ARG A 8 3.35 -11.10 -21.65
N LEU A 9 2.16 -10.55 -21.45
CA LEU A 9 1.02 -11.22 -20.81
C LEU A 9 0.10 -11.90 -21.84
N GLY A 10 0.44 -11.85 -23.14
CA GLY A 10 -0.38 -12.40 -24.21
C GLY A 10 -1.59 -11.56 -24.60
N LEU A 11 -1.76 -10.37 -24.02
CA LEU A 11 -2.91 -9.50 -24.28
C LEU A 11 -2.60 -8.54 -25.45
N ARG A 12 -3.01 -8.92 -26.66
CA ARG A 12 -2.74 -8.23 -27.93
C ARG A 12 -4.00 -7.60 -28.54
N SER A 13 -5.18 -8.07 -28.13
CA SER A 13 -6.48 -7.61 -28.60
C SER A 13 -7.43 -7.30 -27.44
N ARG A 14 -8.53 -6.59 -27.71
CA ARG A 14 -9.56 -6.29 -26.70
C ARG A 14 -10.22 -7.55 -26.13
N LEU A 15 -10.36 -8.60 -26.93
CA LEU A 15 -11.02 -9.85 -26.51
C LEU A 15 -10.17 -10.63 -25.50
N ASP A 16 -8.84 -10.47 -25.53
CA ASP A 16 -7.93 -11.16 -24.64
C ASP A 16 -8.17 -10.77 -23.16
N PHE A 17 -8.79 -9.61 -22.91
CA PHE A 17 -9.13 -9.15 -21.58
C PHE A 17 -10.39 -9.79 -20.99
N VAL A 18 -11.26 -10.41 -21.80
CA VAL A 18 -12.55 -10.97 -21.34
C VAL A 18 -12.33 -12.04 -20.26
N LEU A 19 -11.25 -12.81 -20.37
CA LEU A 19 -10.87 -13.85 -19.41
C LEU A 19 -9.52 -13.57 -18.74
N HIS A 20 -9.00 -12.34 -18.83
CA HIS A 20 -7.82 -11.93 -18.08
C HIS A 20 -8.20 -11.61 -16.63
N LEU A 21 -8.52 -12.65 -15.88
CA LEU A 21 -8.96 -12.54 -14.50
C LEU A 21 -7.78 -12.21 -13.58
N PRO A 22 -8.02 -11.49 -12.46
CA PRO A 22 -7.02 -11.24 -11.45
C PRO A 22 -6.41 -12.54 -10.92
N LEU A 23 -5.09 -12.52 -10.66
CA LEU A 23 -4.40 -13.62 -9.99
C LEU A 23 -4.94 -13.88 -8.58
N ARG A 24 -5.38 -12.81 -7.91
CA ARG A 24 -5.93 -12.84 -6.56
C ARG A 24 -6.92 -11.69 -6.37
N TYR A 25 -7.99 -11.97 -5.65
CA TYR A 25 -8.87 -10.94 -5.09
C TYR A 25 -8.46 -10.67 -3.65
N GLU A 26 -8.35 -9.40 -3.29
CA GLU A 26 -8.20 -9.00 -1.89
C GLU A 26 -9.55 -8.55 -1.36
N ASP A 27 -9.92 -9.06 -0.19
CA ASP A 27 -11.15 -8.67 0.50
C ASP A 27 -10.86 -7.50 1.43
N TRP A 28 -11.43 -6.34 1.09
CA TRP A 28 -11.30 -5.09 1.84
C TRP A 28 -12.62 -4.69 2.51
N THR A 29 -13.52 -5.66 2.76
CA THR A 29 -14.85 -5.39 3.33
C THR A 29 -14.86 -5.25 4.85
N ALA A 30 -13.77 -5.62 5.53
CA ALA A 30 -13.71 -5.60 6.99
C ALA A 30 -12.46 -4.87 7.51
N LEU A 31 -12.67 -4.00 8.50
CA LEU A 31 -11.60 -3.37 9.27
C LEU A 31 -11.16 -4.29 10.41
N THR A 32 -9.85 -4.33 10.65
CA THR A 32 -9.23 -5.00 11.79
C THR A 32 -8.81 -3.96 12.80
N ALA A 33 -9.18 -4.14 14.07
CA ALA A 33 -8.68 -3.28 15.14
C ALA A 33 -7.14 -3.45 15.26
N PRO A 34 -6.38 -2.35 15.47
CA PRO A 34 -4.92 -2.39 15.67
C PRO A 34 -4.43 -3.53 16.56
N ASP A 35 -5.04 -3.67 17.75
CA ASP A 35 -4.63 -4.63 18.77
C ASP A 35 -4.98 -6.09 18.42
N SER A 36 -5.84 -6.29 17.42
CA SER A 36 -6.30 -7.61 16.95
C SER A 36 -5.62 -8.04 15.64
N ALA A 37 -4.65 -7.27 15.13
CA ALA A 37 -3.96 -7.57 13.89
C ALA A 37 -3.05 -8.82 14.04
N PRO A 38 -3.30 -9.91 13.31
CA PRO A 38 -2.48 -11.12 13.41
C PRO A 38 -1.11 -10.93 12.73
N PRO A 39 -0.04 -11.51 13.29
CA PRO A 39 1.30 -11.40 12.72
C PRO A 39 1.39 -12.06 11.35
N GLY A 40 2.09 -11.40 10.41
CA GLY A 40 2.40 -11.95 9.09
C GLY A 40 1.23 -11.96 8.09
N LYS A 41 0.07 -11.40 8.44
CA LYS A 41 -1.06 -11.25 7.52
C LYS A 41 -1.28 -9.79 7.14
N ALA A 42 -1.68 -9.58 5.90
CA ALA A 42 -2.19 -8.28 5.47
C ALA A 42 -3.58 -8.05 6.07
N VAL A 43 -3.81 -6.87 6.63
CA VAL A 43 -5.07 -6.44 7.22
C VAL A 43 -5.40 -5.02 6.79
N LEU A 44 -6.68 -4.68 6.79
CA LEU A 44 -7.15 -3.31 6.62
C LEU A 44 -7.41 -2.71 7.99
N VAL A 45 -6.86 -1.51 8.25
CA VAL A 45 -6.99 -0.81 9.54
C VAL A 45 -7.39 0.63 9.26
N GLU A 46 -8.28 1.17 10.09
CA GLU A 46 -8.56 2.59 10.18
C GLU A 46 -7.94 3.12 11.48
N ALA A 47 -7.12 4.17 11.38
CA ALA A 47 -6.45 4.77 12.53
C ALA A 47 -6.18 6.25 12.26
N LYS A 48 -6.32 7.09 13.28
CA LYS A 48 -5.95 8.51 13.19
C LYS A 48 -4.43 8.62 13.17
N VAL A 49 -3.91 9.43 12.25
CA VAL A 49 -2.48 9.71 12.17
C VAL A 49 -2.11 10.75 13.22
N GLU A 50 -1.05 10.48 13.99
CA GLU A 50 -0.54 11.39 15.01
C GLU A 50 0.68 12.17 14.52
N ARG A 51 1.61 11.47 13.83
CA ARG A 51 2.81 12.08 13.25
C ARG A 51 3.39 11.24 12.14
N ALA A 52 4.04 11.91 11.19
CA ALA A 52 4.76 11.29 10.09
C ALA A 52 6.11 11.97 9.86
N GLU A 53 7.17 11.17 9.84
CA GLU A 53 8.54 11.67 9.72
C GLU A 53 9.44 10.75 8.90
N VAL A 54 10.49 11.32 8.32
CA VAL A 54 11.54 10.54 7.67
C VAL A 54 12.65 10.30 8.68
N ALA A 55 12.89 9.03 9.02
CA ALA A 55 13.98 8.61 9.87
C ALA A 55 15.10 7.96 9.04
N TYR A 56 16.35 8.16 9.49
CA TYR A 56 17.53 7.53 8.90
C TYR A 56 18.14 6.52 9.89
N ARG A 57 17.80 5.24 9.74
CA ARG A 57 18.29 4.12 10.57
C ARG A 57 18.21 2.78 9.80
N PRO A 58 19.30 2.07 9.44
CA PRO A 58 20.51 2.49 8.71
C PRO A 58 20.25 2.99 7.27
N ARG A 59 19.00 2.95 6.81
CA ARG A 59 18.54 3.49 5.51
C ARG A 59 17.33 4.39 5.72
N ARG A 60 17.05 5.25 4.75
CA ARG A 60 15.93 6.19 4.76
C ARG A 60 14.58 5.45 4.85
N GLN A 61 13.76 5.81 5.83
CA GLN A 61 12.45 5.22 6.09
C GLN A 61 11.44 6.32 6.40
N LEU A 62 10.19 6.15 5.96
CA LEU A 62 9.07 6.95 6.44
C LEU A 62 8.40 6.18 7.58
N ILE A 63 8.33 6.81 8.75
CA ILE A 63 7.67 6.28 9.94
C ILE A 63 6.42 7.11 10.17
N VAL A 64 5.28 6.43 10.29
CA VAL A 64 3.99 7.03 10.61
C VAL A 64 3.49 6.41 11.90
N HIS A 65 3.21 7.26 12.88
CA HIS A 65 2.56 6.88 14.12
C HIS A 65 1.07 7.19 13.99
N ALA A 66 0.26 6.20 14.31
CA ALA A 66 -1.19 6.29 14.32
C ALA A 66 -1.74 5.50 15.52
N ASP A 67 -3.01 5.70 15.84
CA ASP A 67 -3.66 5.05 16.98
C ASP A 67 -3.46 3.52 16.94
N GLY A 68 -2.69 3.00 17.91
CA GLY A 68 -2.42 1.57 18.08
C GLY A 68 -1.47 0.93 17.06
N VAL A 69 -0.97 1.66 16.04
CA VAL A 69 -0.08 1.11 15.01
C VAL A 69 1.07 2.04 14.60
N VAL A 70 2.20 1.45 14.23
CA VAL A 70 3.31 2.16 13.60
C VAL A 70 3.56 1.59 12.21
N LEU A 71 3.38 2.44 11.19
CA LEU A 71 3.64 2.08 9.81
C LEU A 71 5.07 2.46 9.44
N ARG A 72 5.80 1.52 8.82
CA ARG A 72 7.17 1.74 8.38
C ARG A 72 7.31 1.45 6.89
N PHE A 73 7.57 2.50 6.12
CA PHE A 73 7.77 2.40 4.68
C PHE A 73 9.26 2.46 4.34
N PHE A 74 9.75 1.43 3.65
CA PHE A 74 11.13 1.36 3.16
C PHE A 74 11.30 1.99 1.78
N ASN A 75 10.25 1.95 0.96
CA ASN A 75 10.20 2.59 -0.36
C ASN A 75 9.00 3.55 -0.34
N PHE A 76 9.28 4.84 -0.48
CA PHE A 76 8.24 5.86 -0.42
C PHE A 76 8.61 7.08 -1.27
N TYR A 77 7.59 7.76 -1.76
CA TYR A 77 7.73 9.04 -2.45
C TYR A 77 7.59 10.19 -1.46
N GLY A 78 8.19 11.35 -1.76
CA GLY A 78 8.04 12.54 -0.93
C GLY A 78 6.58 13.02 -0.81
N SER A 79 5.72 12.67 -1.77
CA SER A 79 4.27 12.93 -1.72
C SER A 79 3.58 12.16 -0.59
N GLN A 80 4.01 10.93 -0.27
CA GLN A 80 3.40 10.14 0.82
C GLN A 80 3.66 10.77 2.18
N LEU A 81 4.87 11.30 2.42
CA LEU A 81 5.16 12.05 3.65
C LEU A 81 4.20 13.22 3.82
N LYS A 82 4.05 14.04 2.76
CA LYS A 82 3.14 15.21 2.79
C LYS A 82 1.69 14.80 3.03
N GLN A 83 1.24 13.68 2.44
CA GLN A 83 -0.10 13.16 2.65
C GLN A 83 -0.34 12.80 4.11
N PHE A 84 0.59 12.08 4.75
CA PHE A 84 0.44 11.70 6.16
C PHE A 84 0.60 12.87 7.13
N GLN A 85 1.47 13.85 6.82
CA GLN A 85 1.58 15.08 7.61
C GLN A 85 0.26 15.86 7.59
N ARG A 86 -0.35 16.02 6.41
CA ARG A 86 -1.68 16.64 6.28
C ARG A 86 -2.78 15.86 7.01
N ALA A 87 -2.67 14.53 7.10
CA ALA A 87 -3.62 13.70 7.83
C ALA A 87 -3.46 13.77 9.36
N ALA A 88 -2.32 14.27 9.84
CA ALA A 88 -2.06 14.47 11.27
C ALA A 88 -2.55 15.84 11.77
N GLU A 89 -2.73 16.81 10.86
CA GLU A 89 -3.35 18.12 11.10
C GLU A 89 -4.87 17.99 11.29
#